data_AF-A0A959AHF3-F1
#
_entry.id   AF-A0A959AHF3-F1
#
_cell.length_a   1.000
_cell.length_b   1.000
_cell.length_c   1.000
_cell.angle_alpha   90.00
_cell.angle_beta   90.00
_cell.angle_gamma   90.00
#
_symmetry.space_group_name_H-M   'P 1'
#
loop_
_entity.id
_entity.type
_entity.pdbx_description
1 polymer ?
#
loop_
_entity_poly.entity_id
_entity_poly.type
_entity_poly.pdbx_seq_one_letter_code
_entity_poly.pdbx_strand_id
1 'polypeptide(L)' 'MFLRSYRRDDKRRLQQLFFDTVRTVNAEDYPHALLNAWAPDEPDRELWSQLERQNCFLVEFQKTPVGFISLSPSG' A
#
# COMPACT_ATOMS: atom_id res chain seq x y z
N MET A 1 -16.65 -7.69 -5.85
CA MET A 1 -15.24 -7.26 -5.80
C MET A 1 -14.91 -6.71 -7.18
N PHE A 2 -14.33 -5.52 -7.29
CA PHE A 2 -14.01 -4.93 -8.60
C PHE A 2 -12.72 -4.11 -8.56
N LEU A 3 -12.01 -4.08 -9.69
CA LEU A 3 -10.79 -3.29 -9.88
C LEU A 3 -11.17 -1.86 -10.28
N ARG A 4 -10.48 -0.87 -9.71
CA ARG A 4 -10.60 0.54 -10.11
C ARG A 4 -9.29 1.29 -9.94
N SER A 5 -9.17 2.43 -10.60
CA SER A 5 -8.07 3.38 -10.37
C SER A 5 -8.10 3.95 -8.96
N TYR A 6 -6.90 4.24 -8.45
CA TYR A 6 -6.67 4.95 -7.20
C TYR A 6 -7.29 6.37 -7.21
N ARG A 7 -7.72 6.82 -6.03
CA ARG A 7 -8.18 8.18 -5.74
C ARG A 7 -7.45 8.71 -4.51
N ARG A 8 -7.28 10.03 -4.41
CA ARG A 8 -6.56 10.67 -3.27
C ARG A 8 -7.08 10.25 -1.90
N ASP A 9 -8.39 10.04 -1.76
CA ASP A 9 -9.01 9.63 -0.50
C ASP A 9 -8.63 8.19 -0.08
N ASP A 10 -8.17 7.36 -1.02
CA ASP A 10 -7.72 5.99 -0.73
C ASP A 10 -6.36 5.96 -0.02
N LYS A 11 -5.57 7.04 -0.07
CA LYS A 11 -4.15 7.09 0.36
C LYS A 11 -3.95 6.49 1.75
N ARG A 12 -4.70 6.99 2.74
CA ARG A 12 -4.58 6.52 4.13
C ARG A 12 -4.95 5.04 4.27
N ARG A 13 -5.95 4.58 3.50
CA ARG A 13 -6.38 3.18 3.57
C ARG A 13 -5.37 2.25 2.95
N LEU A 14 -4.74 2.64 1.84
CA LEU A 14 -3.67 1.87 1.20
C LEU A 14 -2.40 1.85 2.05
N GLN A 15 -2.05 2.97 2.71
CA GLN A 15 -0.98 3.03 3.71
C GLN A 15 -1.17 2.01 4.82
N GLN A 16 -2.37 1.98 5.42
CA GLN A 16 -2.68 1.02 6.47
C GLN A 16 -2.63 -0.41 5.94
N LEU A 17 -3.21 -0.68 4.77
CA LEU A 17 -3.22 -2.02 4.18
C LEU A 17 -1.80 -2.55 3.94
N PHE A 18 -0.91 -1.71 3.39
CA PHE A 18 0.51 -2.05 3.22
C PHE A 18 1.19 -2.32 4.57
N PHE A 19 1.01 -1.42 5.54
CA PHE A 19 1.59 -1.55 6.87
C PHE A 19 1.14 -2.85 7.53
N ASP A 20 -0.16 -3.11 7.60
CA ASP A 20 -0.74 -4.32 8.19
C ASP A 20 -0.20 -5.57 7.51
N THR A 21 -0.14 -5.57 6.16
CA THR A 21 0.37 -6.71 5.40
C THR A 21 1.84 -7.00 5.74
N VAL A 22 2.69 -5.98 5.75
CA VAL A 22 4.11 -6.14 6.12
C VAL A 22 4.24 -6.58 7.58
N ARG A 23 3.46 -6.01 8.50
CA ARG A 23 3.59 -6.26 9.95
C ARG A 23 2.96 -7.54 10.45
N THR A 24 2.07 -8.16 9.67
CA THR A 24 1.34 -9.37 10.09
C THR A 24 1.64 -10.56 9.20
N VAL A 25 1.50 -10.41 7.88
CA VAL A 25 1.71 -11.52 6.93
C VAL A 25 3.21 -11.80 6.78
N ASN A 26 4.01 -10.79 6.46
CA ASN A 26 5.44 -10.97 6.27
C ASN A 26 6.21 -11.20 7.59
N ALA A 27 5.54 -11.05 8.74
CA ALA A 27 6.17 -11.23 10.04
C ALA A 27 6.56 -12.69 10.34
N GLU A 28 6.00 -13.65 9.60
CA GLU A 28 6.37 -15.06 9.68
C GLU A 28 7.77 -15.31 9.08
N ASP A 29 8.14 -14.56 8.03
CA ASP A 29 9.35 -14.80 7.24
C ASP A 29 10.51 -13.86 7.57
N TYR A 30 10.21 -12.68 8.12
CA TYR A 30 11.21 -11.61 8.27
C TYR A 30 11.38 -11.13 9.71
N PRO A 31 12.62 -10.84 10.13
CA PRO A 31 12.89 -10.26 11.45
C PRO A 31 12.34 -8.85 11.58
N HIS A 32 12.02 -8.46 12.81
CA HIS A 32 11.41 -7.17 13.14
C HIS A 32 12.15 -5.95 12.57
N ALA A 33 13.48 -6.00 12.48
CA ALA A 33 14.28 -4.92 11.90
C ALA A 33 13.98 -4.69 10.41
N LEU A 34 13.77 -5.76 9.63
CA LEU A 34 13.41 -5.65 8.21
C LEU A 34 11.95 -5.20 8.04
N LEU A 35 11.05 -5.70 8.89
CA LEU A 35 9.66 -5.24 8.90
C LEU A 35 9.56 -3.73 9.22
N ASN A 36 10.33 -3.26 10.20
CA ASN A 36 10.44 -1.83 10.54
C ASN A 36 10.99 -1.00 9.37
N ALA A 37 11.98 -1.53 8.64
CA ALA A 37 12.56 -0.83 7.50
C ALA A 37 11.57 -0.70 6.34
N TRP A 38 10.72 -1.71 6.12
CA TRP A 38 9.70 -1.68 5.06
C TRP A 38 8.44 -0.90 5.46
N ALA A 39 7.97 -1.04 6.69
CA ALA A 39 6.75 -0.43 7.20
C ALA A 39 7.01 0.27 8.55
N PRO A 40 7.76 1.39 8.56
CA PRO A 40 7.99 2.18 9.78
C PRO A 40 6.68 2.74 10.34
N ASP A 41 6.68 3.09 11.63
CA ASP A 41 5.50 3.66 12.32
C ASP A 41 5.06 4.99 11.70
N GLU A 42 6.01 5.79 11.20
CA GLU A 42 5.74 6.98 10.41
C GLU A 42 6.00 6.68 8.92
N PRO A 43 4.97 6.64 8.07
CA PRO A 43 5.12 6.37 6.64
C PRO A 43 5.91 7.46 5.91
N ASP A 44 6.77 7.06 4.98
CA ASP A 44 7.50 7.98 4.11
C ASP A 44 6.54 8.82 3.23
N ARG A 45 6.45 10.11 3.53
CA ARG A 45 5.52 11.02 2.85
C ARG A 45 5.82 11.16 1.37
N GLU A 46 7.10 11.13 0.99
CA GLU A 46 7.54 11.30 -0.39
C GLU A 46 7.22 10.04 -1.20
N LEU A 47 7.56 8.86 -0.69
CA LEU A 47 7.23 7.58 -1.32
C LEU A 47 5.72 7.45 -1.56
N TRP A 48 4.91 7.76 -0.55
CA TRP A 48 3.44 7.71 -0.67
C TRP A 48 2.84 8.83 -1.51
N SER A 49 3.58 9.91 -1.80
CA SER A 49 3.15 10.94 -2.77
C SER A 49 3.23 10.46 -4.21
N GLN A 50 4.07 9.45 -4.49
CA GLN A 50 4.28 8.93 -5.84
C GLN A 50 3.06 8.20 -6.39
N LEU A 51 2.16 7.69 -5.54
CA LEU A 51 0.92 7.03 -5.98
C LEU A 51 0.03 7.92 -6.85
N GLU A 52 0.13 9.25 -6.71
CA GLU A 52 -0.60 10.20 -7.56
C GLU A 52 -0.02 10.34 -8.97
N ARG A 53 1.24 9.92 -9.15
CA ARG A 53 1.99 10.03 -10.40
C ARG A 53 2.21 8.68 -11.09
N GLN A 54 1.95 7.59 -10.38
CA GLN A 54 2.11 6.22 -10.85
C GLN A 54 0.78 5.63 -11.33
N ASN A 55 0.87 4.55 -12.09
CA ASN A 55 -0.29 3.77 -12.50
C ASN A 55 -0.73 2.89 -11.32
N CYS A 56 -1.55 3.47 -10.43
CA CYS A 56 -2.04 2.80 -9.23
C CYS A 56 -3.48 2.31 -9.38
N PHE A 57 -3.68 1.01 -9.11
CA PHE A 57 -4.97 0.34 -9.16
C PHE A 57 -5.24 -0.37 -7.85
N LEU A 58 -6.51 -0.45 -7.46
CA LEU A 58 -6.94 -1.15 -6.27
C LEU A 58 -8.18 -1.99 -6.50
N VAL A 59 -8.33 -3.02 -5.69
CA VAL A 59 -9.50 -3.88 -5.64
C VAL A 59 -10.36 -3.46 -4.47
N GLU A 60 -11.64 -3.18 -4.75
CA GLU A 60 -12.62 -2.81 -3.75
C GLU A 60 -13.61 -3.96 -3.48
N PHE A 61 -13.83 -4.23 -2.20
CA PHE A 61 -14.86 -5.15 -1.71
C PHE A 61 -15.66 -4.46 -0.61
N GLN A 62 -17.00 -4.41 -0.75
CA GLN A 62 -17.90 -3.76 0.21
C GLN A 62 -17.46 -2.33 0.57
N LYS A 63 -17.17 -1.50 -0.45
CA LYS A 63 -16.69 -0.11 -0.30
C LYS A 63 -15.35 0.04 0.43
N THR A 64 -14.61 -1.05 0.58
CA THR A 64 -13.30 -1.08 1.26
C THR A 64 -12.22 -1.57 0.29
N PRO A 65 -11.13 -0.81 0.12
CA PRO A 65 -9.92 -1.31 -0.53
C PRO A 65 -9.37 -2.53 0.21
N VAL A 66 -9.16 -3.63 -0.51
CA VAL A 66 -8.64 -4.91 0.02
C VAL A 66 -7.33 -5.35 -0.62
N GLY A 67 -6.88 -4.66 -1.67
CA GLY A 67 -5.62 -4.92 -2.36
C GLY A 67 -5.31 -3.77 -3.31
N PHE A 68 -4.03 -3.56 -3.62
CA PHE A 68 -3.61 -2.56 -4.59
C PHE A 68 -2.28 -2.93 -5.23
N ILE A 69 -1.99 -2.30 -6.36
CA ILE A 69 -0.72 -2.36 -7.07
C ILE A 69 -0.40 -0.95 -7.59
N SER A 70 0.88 -0.60 -7.57
CA SER A 70 1.38 0.61 -8.21
C SER A 70 2.49 0.23 -9.17
N LEU A 71 2.40 0.75 -10.39
CA LEU A 71 3.38 0.50 -11.44
C LEU A 71 4.05 1.82 -11.84
N SER A 72 5.35 1.72 -12.11
CA SER A 72 6.06 2.83 -12.72
C SER A 72 5.50 3.10 -14.12
N PRO A 73 5.62 4.34 -14.65
CA PRO A 73 5.22 4.61 -16.04
C PRO A 73 5.95 3.75 -17.08
N SER A 74 7.14 3.24 -16.75
CA SER A 74 7.98 2.41 -17.60
C SER A 74 7.66 0.91 -17.53
N GLY A 75 6.74 0.48 -16.67
CA GLY A 75 6.56 -0.93 -16.29
C GLY A 75 7.50 -1.26 -15.15
#